data_AF-A0AB37INC3-F1
#
_entry.id   AF-A0AB37INC3-F1
#
_cell.length_a   1.000
_cell.length_b   1.000
_cell.length_c   1.000
_cell.angle_alpha   90.00
_cell.angle_beta   90.00
_cell.angle_gamma   90.00
#
_symmetry.space_group_name_H-M   'P 1'
#
loop_
_entity.id
_entity.type
_entity.pdbx_description
1 polymer ?
#
loop_
_entity_poly.entity_id
_entity_poly.type
_entity_poly.pdbx_seq_one_letter_code
_entity_poly.pdbx_strand_id
1 'polypeptide(L)'
;MKKVTFYFLFSLLTACSASNNSSKSVEQPYMISDQDVLQYIEEVNNIEYCLPKGTRINTLSDLERRVLTDARGDVLRNIIGQNNLSKVLKNEVSYKYFEERENALKTKKITASKEECKELSRKFLEEVHNRKYGRSSSPKVGIIVY
;
A
#
# COMPACT_ATOMS: atom_id res chain seq x y z
N MET A 1 -40.22 -6.33 -68.46
CA MET A 1 -39.21 -5.54 -67.73
C MET A 1 -39.45 -5.69 -66.23
N LYS A 2 -38.39 -6.03 -65.46
CA LYS A 2 -38.01 -5.55 -64.10
C LYS A 2 -39.12 -5.42 -63.02
N LYS A 3 -38.98 -5.81 -61.75
CA LYS A 3 -37.90 -6.26 -60.84
C LYS A 3 -38.64 -6.72 -59.54
N VAL A 4 -38.35 -7.91 -59.00
CA VAL A 4 -37.46 -8.19 -57.84
C VAL A 4 -37.92 -7.55 -56.50
N THR A 5 -38.42 -8.44 -55.64
CA THR A 5 -38.64 -8.38 -54.19
C THR A 5 -37.41 -7.93 -53.42
N PHE A 6 -37.56 -7.16 -52.32
CA PHE A 6 -36.53 -7.11 -51.26
C PHE A 6 -37.15 -6.70 -49.92
N TYR A 7 -37.25 -7.67 -49.00
CA TYR A 7 -37.49 -7.42 -47.56
C TYR A 7 -36.15 -7.09 -46.91
N PHE A 8 -36.09 -5.93 -46.25
CA PHE A 8 -34.92 -5.48 -45.48
C PHE A 8 -35.06 -5.98 -44.04
N LEU A 9 -34.28 -7.00 -43.67
CA LEU A 9 -34.03 -7.39 -42.27
C LEU A 9 -32.54 -7.19 -42.02
N PHE A 10 -32.18 -6.00 -41.53
CA PHE A 10 -30.83 -5.67 -41.09
C PHE A 10 -30.64 -6.18 -39.66
N SER A 11 -30.17 -7.42 -39.52
CA SER A 11 -29.57 -7.89 -38.27
C SER A 11 -28.07 -7.61 -38.34
N LEU A 12 -27.63 -6.51 -37.73
CA LEU A 12 -26.22 -6.25 -37.50
C LEU A 12 -25.76 -7.08 -36.29
N LEU A 13 -25.32 -8.31 -36.54
CA LEU A 13 -24.39 -8.98 -35.62
C LEU A 13 -23.02 -8.35 -35.83
N THR A 14 -22.68 -7.37 -35.00
CA THR A 14 -21.30 -6.94 -34.83
C THR A 14 -20.58 -8.03 -34.05
N ALA A 15 -19.98 -8.98 -34.77
CA ALA A 15 -19.01 -9.87 -34.19
C ALA A 15 -17.79 -9.02 -33.79
N CYS A 16 -17.64 -8.76 -32.48
CA CYS A 16 -16.37 -8.31 -31.94
C CYS A 16 -15.36 -9.42 -32.24
N SER A 17 -14.53 -9.20 -33.26
CA SER A 17 -13.34 -10.00 -33.46
C SER A 17 -12.49 -9.84 -32.21
N ALA A 18 -12.49 -10.87 -31.36
CA ALA A 18 -11.55 -11.01 -30.27
C ALA A 18 -10.15 -11.12 -30.87
N SER A 19 -9.52 -9.97 -31.10
CA SER A 19 -8.09 -9.91 -31.30
C SER A 19 -7.46 -10.35 -29.98
N ASN A 20 -7.02 -11.61 -29.95
CA ASN A 20 -6.11 -12.12 -28.94
C ASN A 20 -4.77 -11.38 -29.07
N ASN A 21 -4.76 -10.10 -28.70
CA ASN A 21 -3.55 -9.46 -28.23
C ASN A 21 -3.27 -10.07 -26.86
N SER A 22 -2.58 -11.20 -26.88
CA SER A 22 -1.68 -11.55 -25.79
C SER A 22 -0.69 -10.41 -25.70
N SER A 23 -1.04 -9.38 -24.93
CA SER A 23 -0.06 -8.50 -24.36
C SER A 23 0.86 -9.42 -23.58
N LYS A 24 2.03 -9.71 -24.15
CA LYS A 24 3.19 -10.00 -23.33
C LYS A 24 3.21 -8.86 -22.32
N SER A 25 2.76 -9.15 -21.10
CA SER A 25 2.91 -8.27 -19.97
C SER A 25 4.39 -7.95 -19.94
N VAL A 26 4.74 -6.74 -20.39
CA VAL A 26 6.08 -6.21 -20.17
C VAL A 26 6.15 -6.17 -18.67
N GLU A 27 6.86 -7.14 -18.08
CA GLU A 27 7.06 -7.22 -16.65
C GLU A 27 7.61 -5.85 -16.25
N GLN A 28 6.79 -5.06 -15.57
CA GLN A 28 7.18 -3.70 -15.25
C GLN A 28 8.47 -3.82 -14.43
N PRO A 29 9.53 -3.07 -14.78
CA PRO A 29 10.84 -3.23 -14.14
C PRO A 29 10.80 -2.89 -12.65
N TYR A 30 9.71 -2.26 -12.20
CA TYR A 30 9.44 -1.87 -10.83
C TYR A 30 8.36 -2.77 -10.21
N MET A 31 8.59 -3.21 -8.97
CA MET A 31 7.76 -4.20 -8.28
C MET A 31 6.61 -3.60 -7.45
N ILE A 32 6.22 -2.35 -7.76
CA ILE A 32 5.13 -1.64 -7.11
C ILE A 32 4.39 -0.75 -8.11
N SER A 33 3.07 -0.85 -8.18
CA SER A 33 2.28 -0.04 -9.10
C SER A 33 2.00 1.36 -8.54
N ASP A 34 1.69 2.32 -9.41
CA ASP A 34 1.24 3.67 -8.98
C ASP A 34 -0.02 3.62 -8.10
N GLN A 35 -0.90 2.65 -8.35
CA GLN A 35 -2.10 2.44 -7.54
C GLN A 35 -1.75 2.01 -6.12
N ASP A 36 -0.77 1.11 -5.97
CA ASP A 36 -0.28 0.68 -4.66
C ASP A 36 0.40 1.84 -3.93
N VAL A 37 1.16 2.69 -4.65
CA VAL A 37 1.78 3.89 -4.08
C VAL A 37 0.72 4.88 -3.60
N LEU A 38 -0.34 5.12 -4.39
CA LEU A 38 -1.43 6.01 -4.00
C LEU A 38 -2.17 5.50 -2.76
N GLN A 39 -2.44 4.19 -2.71
CA GLN A 39 -3.06 3.56 -1.55
C GLN A 39 -2.16 3.70 -0.32
N TYR A 40 -0.85 3.45 -0.46
CA TYR A 40 0.11 3.63 0.61
C TYR A 40 0.13 5.08 1.14
N ILE A 41 0.13 6.08 0.25
CA ILE A 41 0.08 7.51 0.65
C ILE A 41 -1.19 7.81 1.44
N GLU A 42 -2.35 7.32 0.98
CA GLU A 42 -3.64 7.56 1.66
C GLU A 42 -3.67 6.93 3.06
N GLU A 43 -3.22 5.69 3.20
CA GLU A 43 -3.15 4.98 4.48
C GLU A 43 -2.16 5.65 5.44
N VAL A 44 -0.99 6.08 4.94
CA VAL A 44 0.00 6.82 5.76
C VAL A 44 -0.56 8.18 6.20
N ASN A 45 -1.25 8.90 5.32
CA ASN A 45 -1.91 10.15 5.68
C ASN A 45 -2.95 9.94 6.79
N ASN A 46 -3.72 8.85 6.72
CA ASN A 46 -4.69 8.49 7.76
C ASN A 46 -4.00 8.21 9.10
N ILE A 47 -2.90 7.44 9.10
CA ILE A 47 -2.10 7.20 10.31
C ILE A 47 -1.59 8.51 10.90
N GLU A 48 -0.95 9.34 10.08
CA GLU A 48 -0.35 10.62 10.52
C GLU A 48 -1.41 11.61 11.02
N TYR A 49 -2.58 11.66 10.36
CA TYR A 49 -3.71 12.50 10.78
C TYR A 49 -4.30 12.07 12.11
N CYS A 50 -4.40 10.76 12.36
CA CYS A 50 -5.01 10.19 13.55
C CYS A 50 -4.05 10.10 14.75
N LEU A 51 -2.80 10.56 14.62
CA LEU A 51 -1.89 10.65 15.76
C LEU A 51 -2.49 11.53 16.88
N PRO A 52 -2.22 11.20 18.16
CA PRO A 52 -2.79 11.95 19.28
C PRO A 52 -2.53 13.46 19.19
N LYS A 53 -3.45 14.29 19.72
CA LYS A 53 -3.29 15.75 19.69
C LYS A 53 -2.01 16.18 20.43
N GLY A 54 -1.18 16.99 19.76
CA GLY A 54 0.15 17.42 20.24
C GLY A 54 1.31 16.72 19.54
N THR A 55 1.02 15.63 18.84
CA THR A 55 1.96 14.85 18.05
C THR A 55 2.08 15.45 16.64
N ARG A 56 2.82 16.55 16.46
CA ARG A 56 3.27 16.93 15.11
C ARG A 56 4.35 15.94 14.70
N ILE A 57 4.44 15.55 13.43
CA ILE A 57 5.53 14.70 12.91
C ILE A 57 6.91 15.23 13.32
N ASN A 58 7.04 16.55 13.43
CA ASN A 58 8.28 17.24 13.81
C ASN A 58 8.54 17.27 15.32
N THR A 59 7.57 16.93 16.16
CA THR A 59 7.69 16.91 17.64
C THR A 59 7.73 15.50 18.21
N LEU A 60 7.76 14.47 17.36
CA LEU A 60 7.94 13.08 17.76
C LEU A 60 9.31 12.85 18.39
N SER A 61 9.33 12.18 19.54
CA SER A 61 10.54 11.56 20.07
C SER A 61 11.09 10.50 19.12
N ASP A 62 12.36 10.14 19.27
CA ASP A 62 12.98 9.11 18.42
C ASP A 62 12.27 7.76 18.50
N LEU A 63 11.75 7.41 19.68
CA LEU A 63 10.97 6.19 19.87
C LEU A 63 9.68 6.23 19.06
N GLU A 64 8.91 7.31 19.21
CA GLU A 64 7.65 7.50 18.49
C GLU A 64 7.87 7.57 16.98
N ARG A 65 8.97 8.20 16.53
CA ARG A 65 9.37 8.25 15.12
C ARG A 65 9.63 6.85 14.58
N ARG A 66 10.33 5.99 15.34
CA ARG A 66 10.54 4.58 14.94
C ARG A 66 9.23 3.80 14.87
N VAL A 67 8.33 3.99 15.84
CA VAL A 67 7.00 3.36 15.80
C VAL A 67 6.23 3.80 14.55
N LEU A 68 6.26 5.09 14.22
CA LEU A 68 5.62 5.61 13.01
C LEU A 68 6.28 5.04 11.74
N THR A 69 7.61 4.98 11.67
CA THR A 69 8.33 4.38 10.55
C THR A 69 7.95 2.91 10.34
N ASP A 70 7.85 2.14 11.42
CA ASP A 70 7.45 0.73 11.33
C ASP A 70 6.00 0.60 10.89
N ALA A 71 5.10 1.46 11.38
CA ALA A 71 3.71 1.49 10.93
C ALA A 71 3.59 1.80 9.42
N ARG A 72 4.41 2.72 8.88
CA ARG A 72 4.49 2.97 7.43
C ARG A 72 4.98 1.72 6.67
N GLY A 73 6.00 1.05 7.20
CA GLY A 73 6.49 -0.21 6.64
C GLY A 73 5.43 -1.31 6.61
N ASP A 74 4.62 -1.40 7.68
CA ASP A 74 3.52 -2.34 7.79
C ASP A 74 2.38 -2.06 6.79
N VAL A 75 2.05 -0.78 6.55
CA VAL A 75 1.11 -0.40 5.48
C VAL A 75 1.61 -0.90 4.12
N LEU A 76 2.86 -0.59 3.78
CA LEU A 76 3.43 -1.02 2.51
C LEU A 76 3.42 -2.55 2.40
N ARG A 77 3.81 -3.27 3.47
CA ARG A 77 3.74 -4.73 3.55
C ARG A 77 2.34 -5.27 3.29
N ASN A 78 1.31 -4.63 3.85
CA ASN A 78 -0.07 -5.10 3.73
C ASN A 78 -0.64 -4.87 2.33
N ILE A 79 -0.19 -3.84 1.62
CA ILE A 79 -0.64 -3.53 0.25
C ILE A 79 0.01 -4.50 -0.76
N ILE A 80 1.35 -4.57 -0.77
CA ILE A 80 2.06 -5.32 -1.82
C ILE A 80 2.47 -6.74 -1.40
N GLY A 81 2.30 -7.09 -0.12
CA GLY A 81 2.73 -8.36 0.45
C GLY A 81 4.22 -8.41 0.80
N GLN A 82 4.58 -9.28 1.76
CA GLN A 82 5.95 -9.41 2.27
C GLN A 82 6.99 -9.74 1.18
N ASN A 83 6.62 -10.58 0.21
CA ASN A 83 7.52 -10.96 -0.88
C ASN A 83 7.88 -9.78 -1.77
N ASN A 84 6.89 -8.97 -2.17
CA ASN A 84 7.15 -7.79 -3.01
C ASN A 84 7.82 -6.69 -2.21
N LEU A 85 7.46 -6.50 -0.93
CA LEU A 85 8.18 -5.58 -0.04
C LEU A 85 9.67 -5.90 0.00
N SER A 86 10.03 -7.18 0.18
CA SER A 86 11.44 -7.57 0.22
C SER A 86 12.15 -7.26 -1.10
N LYS A 87 11.47 -7.43 -2.24
CA LYS A 87 12.06 -7.13 -3.54
C LYS A 87 12.17 -5.63 -3.78
N VAL A 88 11.15 -4.83 -3.45
CA VAL A 88 11.18 -3.37 -3.54
C VAL A 88 12.33 -2.80 -2.70
N LEU A 89 12.49 -3.25 -1.45
CA LEU A 89 13.52 -2.72 -0.55
C LEU A 89 14.95 -3.18 -0.91
N LYS A 90 15.11 -4.35 -1.55
CA LYS A 90 16.44 -4.89 -1.93
C LYS A 90 16.87 -4.50 -3.33
N ASN A 91 15.94 -4.11 -4.20
CA ASN A 91 16.22 -3.70 -5.57
C ASN A 91 16.26 -2.17 -5.63
N GLU A 92 17.45 -1.61 -5.86
CA GLU A 92 17.66 -0.16 -5.89
C GLU A 92 16.76 0.56 -6.89
N VAL A 93 16.53 -0.02 -8.08
CA VAL A 93 15.68 0.57 -9.12
C VAL A 93 14.22 0.67 -8.64
N SER A 94 13.70 -0.39 -8.03
CA SER A 94 12.34 -0.43 -7.49
C SER A 94 12.18 0.50 -6.29
N TYR A 95 13.17 0.56 -5.40
CA TYR A 95 13.14 1.47 -4.26
C TYR A 95 13.16 2.93 -4.70
N LYS A 96 14.06 3.28 -5.63
CA LYS A 96 14.13 4.64 -6.19
C LYS A 96 12.83 5.03 -6.90
N TYR A 97 12.26 4.11 -7.69
CA TYR A 97 10.94 4.33 -8.30
C TYR A 97 9.88 4.62 -7.24
N PHE A 98 9.82 3.81 -6.17
CA PHE A 98 8.88 4.04 -5.07
C PHE A 98 9.05 5.44 -4.45
N GLU A 99 10.28 5.86 -4.11
CA GLU A 99 10.54 7.18 -3.54
C GLU A 99 10.16 8.32 -4.49
N GLU A 100 10.45 8.19 -5.79
CA GLU A 100 10.08 9.16 -6.81
C GLU A 100 8.55 9.28 -6.93
N ARG A 101 7.84 8.15 -6.95
CA ARG A 101 6.37 8.14 -7.03
C ARG A 101 5.70 8.61 -5.75
N GLU A 102 6.21 8.24 -4.57
CA GLU A 102 5.70 8.73 -3.27
C GLU A 102 5.73 10.26 -3.23
N ASN A 103 6.83 10.85 -3.72
CA ASN A 103 6.98 12.30 -3.78
C ASN A 103 6.10 12.95 -4.88
N ALA A 104 6.06 12.36 -6.08
CA ALA A 104 5.32 12.91 -7.21
C ALA A 104 3.79 12.82 -7.04
N LEU A 105 3.30 11.76 -6.40
CA LEU A 105 1.88 11.50 -6.17
C LEU A 105 1.39 11.99 -4.81
N LYS A 106 2.21 12.76 -4.09
CA LYS A 106 1.90 13.23 -2.75
C LYS A 106 0.56 13.96 -2.72
N THR A 107 -0.39 13.42 -1.95
CA THR A 107 -1.68 14.06 -1.67
C THR A 107 -1.84 14.27 -0.17
N LYS A 108 -2.78 15.12 0.23
CA LYS A 108 -3.24 15.25 1.63
C LYS A 108 -4.60 14.59 1.85
N LYS A 109 -4.96 13.62 1.00
CA LYS A 109 -6.24 12.93 1.11
C LYS A 109 -6.25 12.14 2.43
N ILE A 110 -7.29 12.38 3.23
CA ILE A 110 -7.55 11.72 4.51
C ILE A 110 -8.98 11.22 4.43
N THR A 111 -9.17 9.92 4.69
CA THR A 111 -10.46 9.23 4.61
C THR A 111 -10.84 8.54 5.93
N ALA A 112 -9.95 8.54 6.92
CA ALA A 112 -10.20 7.95 8.22
C ALA A 112 -11.41 8.59 8.93
N SER A 113 -12.33 7.73 9.34
CA SER A 113 -13.43 8.02 10.25
C SER A 113 -12.95 8.29 11.68
N LYS A 114 -13.85 8.78 12.52
CA LYS A 114 -13.57 9.04 13.94
C LYS A 114 -13.20 7.75 14.68
N GLU A 115 -13.90 6.66 14.38
CA GLU A 115 -13.70 5.34 14.96
C GLU A 115 -12.34 4.76 14.53
N GLU A 116 -12.00 4.85 13.24
CA GLU A 116 -10.68 4.46 12.73
C GLU A 116 -9.56 5.26 13.38
N CYS A 117 -9.73 6.58 13.53
CA CYS A 117 -8.73 7.40 14.21
C CYS A 117 -8.52 7.01 15.67
N LYS A 118 -9.59 6.66 16.40
CA LYS A 118 -9.44 6.15 17.78
C LYS A 118 -8.59 4.89 17.81
N GLU A 119 -8.83 3.98 16.88
CA GLU A 119 -8.12 2.71 16.83
C GLU A 119 -6.66 2.88 16.40
N LEU A 120 -6.38 3.69 15.38
CA LEU A 120 -5.03 4.03 14.95
C LEU A 120 -4.23 4.69 16.07
N SER A 121 -4.83 5.67 16.75
CA SER A 121 -4.23 6.35 17.89
C SER A 121 -3.94 5.39 19.05
N ARG A 122 -4.90 4.50 19.36
CA ARG A 122 -4.75 3.47 20.40
C ARG A 122 -3.58 2.53 20.11
N LYS A 123 -3.52 1.96 18.90
CA LYS A 123 -2.44 1.07 18.46
C LYS A 123 -1.07 1.76 18.53
N PHE A 124 -0.99 3.00 18.07
CA PHE A 124 0.25 3.77 18.13
C PHE A 124 0.74 3.96 19.57
N LEU A 125 -0.14 4.41 20.48
CA LEU A 125 0.21 4.63 21.89
C LEU A 125 0.57 3.33 22.61
N GLU A 126 -0.14 2.25 22.31
CA GLU A 126 0.15 0.91 22.83
C GLU A 126 1.54 0.45 22.39
N GLU A 127 1.91 0.60 21.12
CA GLU A 127 3.22 0.20 20.61
C GLU A 127 4.35 1.07 21.20
N VAL A 128 4.14 2.38 21.34
CA VAL A 128 5.08 3.27 22.04
C VAL A 128 5.27 2.82 23.49
N HIS A 129 4.18 2.52 24.20
CA HIS A 129 4.23 2.03 25.57
C HIS A 129 4.98 0.69 25.66
N ASN A 130 4.66 -0.26 24.76
CA ASN A 130 5.29 -1.58 24.72
C ASN A 130 6.78 -1.49 24.44
N ARG A 131 7.24 -0.60 23.57
CA ARG A 131 8.69 -0.45 23.34
C ARG A 131 9.40 0.30 24.45
N LYS A 132 8.70 1.19 25.16
CA LYS A 132 9.26 1.96 26.27
C LYS A 132 9.38 1.12 27.56
N TYR A 133 8.39 0.26 27.81
CA TYR A 133 8.25 -0.44 29.09
C TYR A 133 8.12 -1.96 28.96
N GLY A 134 7.80 -2.47 27.78
CA GLY A 134 7.79 -3.90 27.48
C GLY A 134 9.23 -4.41 27.48
N ARG A 135 9.58 -5.15 28.54
CA ARG A 135 10.82 -5.94 28.58
C ARG A 135 10.86 -6.83 27.34
N SER A 136 12.03 -6.89 26.70
CA SER A 136 12.43 -8.01 25.85
C SER A 136 12.27 -9.31 26.64
N SER A 137 11.11 -9.95 26.57
CA SER A 137 10.96 -11.36 26.90
C SER A 137 11.52 -12.15 25.73
N SER A 138 12.85 -12.09 25.56
CA SER A 138 13.55 -13.17 24.89
C SER A 138 13.22 -14.43 25.69
N PRO A 139 12.68 -15.49 25.08
CA PRO A 139 12.61 -16.76 25.77
C PRO A 139 14.06 -17.11 26.15
N LYS A 140 14.33 -17.25 27.45
CA LYS A 140 15.52 -17.95 27.89
C LYS A 140 15.37 -19.37 27.37
N VAL A 141 15.88 -19.64 26.18
CA VAL A 141 16.17 -20.99 25.72
C VAL A 141 17.23 -21.49 26.69
N GLY A 142 16.77 -22.12 27.77
CA GLY A 142 17.62 -22.91 28.62
C GLY A 142 18.22 -23.98 27.74
N ILE A 143 19.50 -23.85 27.43
CA ILE A 143 20.31 -24.95 26.94
C ILE A 143 20.30 -25.97 28.08
N ILE A 144 19.41 -26.95 27.99
CA ILE A 144 19.52 -28.17 28.77
C ILE A 144 20.57 -28.99 28.04
N VAL A 145 21.78 -29.02 28.60
CA VAL A 145 22.81 -29.99 28.25
C VAL A 145 22.45 -31.28 28.98
N TYR A 146 22.10 -32.32 28.24
CA TYR A 146 22.27 -33.72 28.65
C TYR A 146 22.98 -34.45 27.52
#